data_AF-A0A2V8MSF2-F1
#
_entry.id   AF-A0A2V8MSF2-F1
#
_cell.length_a   1.000
_cell.length_b   1.000
_cell.length_c   1.000
_cell.angle_alpha   90.00
_cell.angle_beta   90.00
_cell.angle_gamma   90.00
#
_symmetry.space_group_name_H-M   'P 1'
#
loop_
_entity.id
_entity.type
_entity.pdbx_description
1 polymer ?
#
loop_
_entity_poly.entity_id
_entity_poly.type
_entity_poly.pdbx_seq_one_letter_code
_entity_poly.pdbx_strand_id
1 'polypeptide(L)' 'DEIEYNTRTHHSNQDVFDRIQADDMKQAATIMAAFVYQTAMRDEKLPRKPAPGQR' A
#
# COMPACT_ATOMS: atom_id res chain seq x y z
N ASP A 1 13.98 -3.87 2.98
CA ASP A 1 14.51 -5.06 3.66
C ASP A 1 13.32 -5.97 3.97
N GLU A 2 13.52 -7.16 4.52
CA GLU A 2 12.38 -7.90 5.07
C GLU A 2 12.20 -7.42 6.51
N ILE A 3 11.30 -6.46 6.71
CA ILE A 3 10.73 -6.17 8.03
C ILE A 3 10.25 -7.51 8.61
N GLU A 4 10.40 -7.73 9.92
CA GLU A 4 10.07 -8.97 10.65
C GLU A 4 8.55 -9.33 10.67
N TYR A 5 7.84 -9.06 9.57
CA TYR A 5 6.41 -9.11 9.34
C TYR A 5 5.79 -10.49 9.57
N ASN A 6 6.54 -11.58 9.41
CA ASN A 6 5.96 -12.92 9.48
C ASN A 6 5.72 -13.35 10.94
N THR A 7 6.52 -14.28 11.47
CA THR A 7 6.19 -14.97 12.73
C THR A 7 6.49 -14.19 14.01
N ARG A 8 7.08 -12.99 13.90
CA ARG A 8 7.58 -12.24 15.07
C ARG A 8 6.63 -11.12 15.46
N THR A 9 6.25 -10.25 14.52
CA THR A 9 5.53 -9.01 14.85
C THR A 9 4.06 -9.01 14.43
N HIS A 10 3.69 -9.61 13.30
CA HIS A 10 2.30 -9.56 12.84
C HIS A 10 1.38 -10.44 13.69
N HIS A 11 0.24 -9.88 14.11
CA HIS A 11 -0.74 -10.56 14.96
C HIS A 11 -0.15 -11.14 16.26
N SER A 12 0.90 -10.50 16.79
CA SER A 12 1.46 -10.82 18.10
C SER A 12 1.37 -9.61 19.03
N ASN A 13 1.66 -9.81 20.33
CA ASN A 13 1.75 -8.69 21.28
C ASN A 13 2.93 -7.73 20.99
N GLN A 14 3.73 -8.02 19.97
CA GLN A 14 4.80 -7.15 19.47
C GLN A 14 4.32 -6.24 18.32
N ASP A 15 3.06 -6.30 17.89
CA ASP A 15 2.46 -5.36 16.92
C ASP A 15 2.11 -4.04 17.63
N VAL A 16 3.12 -3.21 17.88
CA VAL A 16 3.00 -1.96 18.65
C VAL A 16 3.54 -0.77 17.88
N PHE A 17 3.07 0.43 18.24
CA PHE A 17 3.42 1.69 17.59
C PHE A 17 4.93 1.93 17.46
N ASP A 18 5.71 1.59 18.50
CA ASP A 18 7.16 1.81 18.53
C ASP A 18 7.93 1.03 17.45
N ARG A 19 7.30 0.03 16.82
CA ARG A 19 7.91 -0.75 15.75
C ARG A 19 7.64 -0.20 14.36
N ILE A 20 6.96 0.94 14.23
CA ILE A 20 6.68 1.58 12.93
C ILE A 20 7.96 2.21 12.35
N GLN A 21 8.29 1.89 11.10
CA GLN A 21 9.36 2.53 10.35
C GLN A 21 8.86 3.88 9.79
N ALA A 22 9.20 4.97 10.48
CA ALA A 22 8.69 6.30 10.12
C ALA A 22 9.00 6.71 8.67
N ASP A 23 10.17 6.35 8.13
CA ASP A 23 10.54 6.71 6.77
C ASP A 23 9.75 5.91 5.72
N ASP A 24 9.49 4.63 5.97
CA ASP A 24 8.63 3.80 5.12
C ASP A 24 7.18 4.33 5.12
N MET A 25 6.68 4.76 6.30
CA MET A 25 5.35 5.37 6.40
C MET A 25 5.25 6.67 5.58
N LYS A 26 6.26 7.53 5.62
CA LYS A 26 6.30 8.77 4.81
C LYS A 26 6.34 8.44 3.33
N GLN A 27 7.15 7.45 2.93
CA GLN A 27 7.23 7.02 1.54
C GLN A 27 5.88 6.47 1.05
N ALA A 28 5.29 5.54 1.80
CA ALA A 28 4.00 4.95 1.48
C ALA A 28 2.90 6.01 1.39
N ALA A 29 2.84 6.94 2.34
CA ALA A 29 1.88 8.04 2.32
C ALA A 29 2.04 8.93 1.07
N THR A 30 3.28 9.25 0.70
CA THR A 30 3.60 10.05 -0.50
C THR A 30 3.14 9.35 -1.78
N ILE A 31 3.45 8.06 -1.91
CA ILE A 31 3.05 7.27 -3.08
C ILE A 31 1.52 7.19 -3.16
N MET A 32 0.86 6.83 -2.07
CA MET A 32 -0.61 6.72 -2.05
C MET A 32 -1.29 8.05 -2.39
N ALA A 33 -0.81 9.15 -1.83
CA ALA A 33 -1.33 10.49 -2.13
C ALA A 33 -1.17 10.83 -3.62
N ALA A 34 0.01 10.56 -4.21
CA ALA A 34 0.26 10.79 -5.63
C ALA A 34 -0.68 9.97 -6.51
N PHE A 35 -0.84 8.67 -6.22
CA PHE A 35 -1.73 7.78 -6.97
C PHE A 35 -3.19 8.23 -6.89
N VAL A 36 -3.69 8.54 -5.69
CA VAL A 36 -5.07 8.97 -5.48
C VAL A 36 -5.32 10.30 -6.20
N TYR A 37 -4.42 11.26 -6.05
CA TYR A 37 -4.53 12.57 -6.70
C TYR A 37 -4.57 12.44 -8.22
N GLN A 38 -3.58 11.76 -8.81
CA GLN A 38 -3.51 11.57 -10.26
C GLN A 38 -4.74 10.85 -10.80
N THR A 39 -5.22 9.83 -10.09
CA THR A 39 -6.42 9.08 -10.49
C THR A 39 -7.68 9.95 -10.41
N ALA A 40 -7.81 10.79 -9.38
CA ALA A 40 -8.95 11.68 -9.19
C ALA A 40 -9.00 12.82 -10.24
N MET A 41 -7.84 13.25 -10.73
CA MET A 41 -7.72 14.34 -11.71
C MET A 41 -7.71 13.87 -13.16
N ARG A 42 -7.80 12.56 -13.41
CA ARG A 42 -7.74 11.99 -14.76
C ARG A 42 -9.13 12.04 -15.40
N ASP A 43 -9.21 12.54 -16.63
CA ASP A 43 -10.47 12.54 -17.40
C ASP A 43 -10.94 11.12 -17.75
N GLU A 44 -9.99 10.22 -17.97
CA GLU A 44 -10.23 8.84 -18.37
C GLU A 44 -10.09 7.86 -17.21
N LYS A 45 -10.97 6.85 -17.19
CA LYS A 45 -10.91 5.74 -16.23
C LYS A 45 -9.60 4.96 -16.35
N LEU A 46 -9.13 4.40 -15.23
CA LEU A 46 -8.00 3.48 -15.23
C LEU A 46 -8.29 2.22 -16.07
N PRO A 47 -7.29 1.65 -16.75
CA PRO A 47 -7.43 0.38 -17.45
C PRO A 47 -7.94 -0.71 -16.50
N ARG A 48 -9.03 -1.38 -16.90
CA ARG A 48 -9.58 -2.51 -16.15
C ARG A 48 -9.04 -3.81 -16.70
N LYS A 49 -8.86 -4.80 -15.82
CA LYS A 49 -8.65 -6.18 -16.25
C LYS A 49 -9.86 -6.62 -17.09
N PRO A 50 -9.67 -7.46 -18.12
CA PRO A 50 -10.77 -7.99 -18.91
C PRO A 50 -11.78 -8.72 -18.01
N ALA A 51 -13.05 -8.70 -18.41
CA ALA A 51 -14.08 -9.43 -17.70
C ALA A 51 -13.73 -10.93 -17.68
N PRO A 52 -13.99 -11.65 -16.56
CA PRO A 52 -13.80 -13.09 -16.52
C PRO A 52 -14.51 -13.77 -17.70
N GLY A 53 -13.78 -14.54 -18.50
CA GLY A 53 -14.31 -15.26 -19.66
C GLY A 53 -14.07 -14.61 -21.03
N GLN A 54 -13.48 -13.42 -21.09
CA GLN A 54 -12.94 -12.87 -22.33
C GLN A 54 -11.43 -13.13 -22.39
N ARG A 55 -11.02 -14.07 -23.25
CA ARG A 55 -9.64 -14.30 -23.68
C ARG A 55 -9.43 -13.70 -25.06
#